data_AF-D2JM53-F1
#
_entry.id   AF-D2JM53-F1
#
_cell.length_a   1.000
_cell.length_b   1.000
_cell.length_c   1.000
_cell.angle_alpha   90.00
_cell.angle_beta   90.00
_cell.angle_gamma   90.00
#
_symmetry.space_group_name_H-M   'P 1'
#
loop_
_entity.id
_entity.type
_entity.pdbx_description
1 polymer ?
#
loop_
_entity_poly.entity_id
_entity_poly.type
_entity_poly.pdbx_seq_one_letter_code
_entity_poly.pdbx_strand_id
1 'polypeptide(L)'
;WVKVSKECMADLSIHYTYTLVLDDSSDDPYPAMMNYFNDLQAGREQAHPWWALVNEHFPNVLRHFGPFCSLNLIRSTLDFFEGCWIEQYNFGGFPGSHDYPQFLRRMNGLGHCVGASLWPKEQFDERGLFLEITSAIAQMENWMVWVNDLMSFYKEFDDERDQISLVKNYVVSDEITLHEALEKLTQDTLHSSKQMVAVFSDKDPQVMDTIECFMHGYVTWHLCDHRYRLNEIYEKVKGQKTEDAQK
;
A
#
# COMPACT_ATOMS: atom_id res chain seq x y z
N TRP A 1 0.88 -9.40 8.39
CA TRP A 1 1.80 -10.55 8.32
C TRP A 1 1.84 -11.40 9.60
N VAL A 2 0.72 -11.76 10.23
CA VAL A 2 0.78 -12.50 11.52
C VAL A 2 1.25 -13.97 11.41
N LYS A 3 1.27 -14.52 10.19
CA LYS A 3 1.61 -15.92 9.91
C LYS A 3 3.07 -16.15 9.51
N VAL A 4 3.84 -15.08 9.27
CA VAL A 4 5.24 -15.19 8.85
C VAL A 4 6.17 -15.35 10.06
N SER A 5 7.40 -15.79 9.83
CA SER A 5 8.41 -15.91 10.89
C SER A 5 8.79 -14.54 11.49
N LYS A 6 9.37 -14.53 12.70
CA LYS A 6 9.85 -13.29 13.34
C LYS A 6 10.91 -12.58 12.51
N GLU A 7 11.79 -13.33 11.86
CA GLU A 7 12.80 -12.79 10.94
C GLU A 7 12.14 -12.11 9.73
N CYS A 8 11.14 -12.76 9.13
CA CYS A 8 10.41 -12.16 8.00
C CYS A 8 9.66 -10.89 8.42
N MET A 9 9.04 -10.87 9.61
CA MET A 9 8.45 -9.65 10.16
C MET A 9 9.50 -8.55 10.32
N ALA A 10 10.66 -8.85 10.92
CA ALA A 10 11.71 -7.87 11.15
C ALA A 10 12.27 -7.28 9.85
N ASP A 11 12.60 -8.11 8.87
CA ASP A 11 13.15 -7.66 7.58
C ASP A 11 12.11 -6.85 6.79
N LEU A 12 10.83 -7.25 6.79
CA LEU A 12 9.75 -6.46 6.19
C LEU A 12 9.50 -5.15 6.93
N SER A 13 9.60 -5.14 8.27
CA SER A 13 9.49 -3.90 9.05
C SER A 13 10.58 -2.90 8.65
N ILE A 14 11.82 -3.35 8.44
CA ILE A 14 12.90 -2.47 7.95
C ILE A 14 12.55 -1.93 6.56
N HIS A 15 12.11 -2.79 5.64
CA HIS A 15 11.76 -2.38 4.27
C HIS A 15 10.63 -1.34 4.23
N TYR A 16 9.52 -1.60 4.91
CA TYR A 16 8.39 -0.67 4.95
C TYR A 16 8.69 0.60 5.76
N THR A 17 9.68 0.56 6.66
CA THR A 17 10.18 1.78 7.31
C THR A 17 10.95 2.65 6.31
N TYR A 18 11.80 2.06 5.46
CA TYR A 18 12.48 2.82 4.41
C TYR A 18 11.49 3.50 3.47
N THR A 19 10.42 2.82 3.06
CA THR A 19 9.41 3.42 2.18
C THR A 19 8.70 4.57 2.87
N LEU A 20 8.30 4.41 4.14
CA LEU A 20 7.66 5.49 4.90
C LEU A 20 8.58 6.70 5.11
N VAL A 21 9.88 6.50 5.27
CA VAL A 21 10.85 7.61 5.40
C VAL A 21 11.01 8.38 4.08
N LEU A 22 10.90 7.70 2.93
CA LEU A 22 10.96 8.36 1.63
C LEU A 22 9.70 9.20 1.35
N ASP A 23 8.53 8.75 1.82
CA ASP A 23 7.25 9.45 1.74
C ASP A 23 7.33 10.88 2.32
N ASP A 24 8.15 11.07 3.35
CA ASP A 24 8.39 12.37 4.01
C ASP A 24 9.51 13.20 3.34
N SER A 25 10.17 12.71 2.27
CA SER A 25 11.29 13.39 1.62
C SER A 25 10.84 14.47 0.65
N SER A 26 11.52 15.62 0.68
CA SER A 26 11.31 16.73 -0.25
C SER A 26 12.45 16.94 -1.26
N ASP A 27 13.46 16.05 -1.27
CA ASP A 27 14.64 16.18 -2.12
C ASP A 27 14.31 15.78 -3.57
N ASP A 28 14.62 16.64 -4.55
CA ASP A 28 14.43 16.35 -5.98
C ASP A 28 15.28 15.13 -6.41
N PRO A 29 14.65 14.01 -6.84
CA PRO A 29 15.36 12.81 -7.27
C PRO A 29 16.14 12.99 -8.58
N TYR A 30 15.79 13.99 -9.41
CA TYR A 30 16.30 14.13 -10.78
C TYR A 30 17.83 14.03 -10.89
N PRO A 31 18.64 14.78 -10.11
CA PRO A 31 20.09 14.74 -10.24
C PRO A 31 20.69 13.37 -9.91
N ALA A 32 20.09 12.66 -8.95
CA ALA A 32 20.57 11.36 -8.50
C ALA A 32 20.14 10.21 -9.45
N MET A 33 19.10 10.42 -10.26
CA MET A 33 18.57 9.41 -11.18
C MET A 33 19.21 9.43 -12.58
N MET A 34 19.99 10.46 -12.93
CA MET A 34 20.59 10.60 -14.28
C MET A 34 21.40 9.39 -14.76
N ASN A 35 22.08 8.69 -13.84
CA ASN A 35 22.90 7.51 -14.15
C ASN A 35 22.31 6.20 -13.62
N TYR A 36 21.09 6.21 -13.08
CA TYR A 36 20.49 5.09 -12.35
C TYR A 36 20.67 3.74 -13.07
N PHE A 37 20.29 3.68 -14.35
CA PHE A 37 20.38 2.44 -15.14
C PHE A 37 21.83 2.02 -15.41
N ASN A 38 22.71 2.97 -15.75
CA ASN A 38 24.11 2.67 -16.03
C ASN A 38 24.84 2.18 -14.78
N ASP A 39 24.49 2.71 -13.61
CA ASP A 39 25.03 2.28 -12.32
C ASP A 39 24.48 0.92 -11.91
N LEU A 40 23.16 0.70 -12.07
CA LEU A 40 22.52 -0.59 -11.82
C LEU A 40 23.12 -1.71 -12.68
N GLN A 41 23.20 -1.50 -13.99
CA GLN A 41 23.71 -2.49 -14.95
C GLN A 41 25.19 -2.82 -14.71
N ALA A 42 25.96 -1.86 -14.21
CA ALA A 42 27.38 -2.04 -13.92
C ALA A 42 27.67 -2.52 -12.49
N GLY A 43 26.64 -2.70 -11.64
CA GLY A 43 26.81 -3.07 -10.24
C GLY A 43 27.49 -2.01 -9.39
N ARG A 44 27.35 -0.73 -9.75
CA ARG A 44 27.81 0.40 -8.92
C ARG A 44 26.73 0.77 -7.92
N GLU A 45 27.15 1.29 -6.76
CA GLU A 45 26.25 1.88 -5.78
C GLU A 45 25.43 3.01 -6.44
N GLN A 46 24.15 3.10 -6.07
CA GLN A 46 23.25 4.10 -6.61
C GLN A 46 23.55 5.48 -6.01
N ALA A 47 23.49 6.52 -6.84
CA ALA A 47 23.77 7.89 -6.40
C ALA A 47 22.74 8.42 -5.39
N HIS A 48 21.49 7.97 -5.48
CA HIS A 48 20.46 8.34 -4.50
C HIS A 48 20.67 7.53 -3.20
N PRO A 49 20.84 8.16 -2.03
CA PRO A 49 21.21 7.48 -0.80
C PRO A 49 20.16 6.47 -0.34
N TRP A 50 18.87 6.76 -0.58
CA TRP A 50 17.80 5.79 -0.31
C TRP A 50 17.95 4.50 -1.14
N TRP A 51 18.29 4.63 -2.43
CA TRP A 51 18.51 3.46 -3.28
C TRP A 51 19.75 2.66 -2.87
N ALA A 52 20.81 3.33 -2.39
CA ALA A 52 21.98 2.66 -1.86
C ALA A 52 21.61 1.76 -0.66
N LEU A 53 20.93 2.33 0.34
CA LEU A 53 20.54 1.60 1.56
C LEU A 53 19.49 0.51 1.30
N VAL A 54 18.45 0.82 0.53
CA VAL A 54 17.38 -0.16 0.26
C VAL A 54 17.89 -1.33 -0.56
N ASN A 55 18.70 -1.08 -1.61
CA ASN A 55 19.25 -2.17 -2.42
C ASN A 55 20.28 -3.01 -1.66
N GLU A 56 21.05 -2.41 -0.76
CA GLU A 56 21.96 -3.14 0.13
C GLU A 56 21.19 -4.04 1.11
N HIS A 57 20.08 -3.55 1.67
CA HIS A 57 19.25 -4.30 2.59
C HIS A 57 18.35 -5.35 1.92
N PHE A 58 17.92 -5.12 0.68
CA PHE A 58 16.88 -5.92 -0.01
C PHE A 58 17.12 -7.43 0.02
N PRO A 59 18.36 -7.96 -0.12
CA PRO A 59 18.62 -9.40 0.00
C PRO A 59 18.12 -10.03 1.30
N ASN A 60 18.09 -9.28 2.42
CA ASN A 60 17.54 -9.76 3.70
C ASN A 60 16.03 -9.96 3.65
N VAL A 61 15.32 -9.20 2.82
CA VAL A 61 13.89 -9.37 2.57
C VAL A 61 13.66 -10.50 1.55
N LEU A 62 14.35 -10.43 0.40
CA LEU A 62 14.12 -11.34 -0.73
C LEU A 62 14.48 -12.80 -0.41
N ARG A 63 15.37 -13.04 0.57
CA ARG A 63 15.68 -14.41 1.03
C ARG A 63 14.46 -15.19 1.49
N HIS A 64 13.40 -14.51 1.94
CA HIS A 64 12.16 -15.14 2.42
C HIS A 64 11.24 -15.61 1.30
N PHE A 65 11.44 -15.19 0.05
CA PHE A 65 10.47 -15.37 -1.03
C PHE A 65 11.04 -16.19 -2.19
N GLY A 66 10.13 -16.74 -3.00
CA GLY A 66 10.44 -17.31 -4.31
C GLY A 66 10.72 -16.22 -5.35
N PRO A 67 11.21 -16.58 -6.55
CA PRO A 67 11.56 -15.61 -7.58
C PRO A 67 10.37 -14.77 -8.07
N PHE A 68 9.15 -15.33 -8.16
CA PHE A 68 7.99 -14.57 -8.62
C PHE A 68 7.54 -13.52 -7.59
N CYS A 69 7.44 -13.88 -6.31
CA CYS A 69 7.14 -12.93 -5.24
C CYS A 69 8.25 -11.89 -5.11
N SER A 70 9.53 -12.31 -5.19
CA SER A 70 10.68 -11.38 -5.15
C SER A 70 10.61 -10.32 -6.25
N LEU A 71 10.24 -10.71 -7.47
CA LEU A 71 10.06 -9.77 -8.58
C LEU A 71 8.96 -8.75 -8.29
N ASN A 72 7.85 -9.17 -7.68
CA ASN A 72 6.76 -8.25 -7.32
C ASN A 72 7.18 -7.22 -6.25
N LEU A 73 7.98 -7.63 -5.26
CA LEU A 73 8.54 -6.71 -4.26
C LEU A 73 9.46 -5.67 -4.93
N ILE A 74 10.35 -6.12 -5.82
CA ILE A 74 11.28 -5.23 -6.55
C ILE A 74 10.51 -4.21 -7.39
N ARG A 75 9.58 -4.67 -8.25
CA ARG A 75 8.81 -3.77 -9.12
C ARG A 75 8.02 -2.76 -8.31
N SER A 76 7.29 -3.21 -7.30
CA SER A 76 6.45 -2.35 -6.48
C SER A 76 7.26 -1.31 -5.70
N THR A 77 8.49 -1.62 -5.32
CA THR A 77 9.40 -0.67 -4.64
C THR A 77 9.94 0.37 -5.63
N LEU A 78 10.18 -0.02 -6.88
CA LEU A 78 10.52 0.91 -7.96
C LEU A 78 9.35 1.83 -8.31
N ASP A 79 8.15 1.27 -8.44
CA ASP A 79 6.91 2.03 -8.65
C ASP A 79 6.74 3.05 -7.51
N PHE A 80 6.91 2.63 -6.25
CA PHE A 80 6.81 3.51 -5.09
C PHE A 80 7.76 4.72 -5.16
N PHE A 81 9.01 4.50 -5.56
CA PHE A 81 9.98 5.58 -5.73
C PHE A 81 9.53 6.61 -6.79
N GLU A 82 8.97 6.15 -7.92
CA GLU A 82 8.38 7.03 -8.93
C GLU A 82 7.15 7.76 -8.38
N GLY A 83 6.33 7.10 -7.57
CA GLY A 83 5.18 7.68 -6.88
C GLY A 83 5.56 8.86 -6.01
N CYS A 84 6.52 8.67 -5.10
CA CYS A 84 7.03 9.74 -4.24
C CYS A 84 7.63 10.89 -5.07
N TRP A 85 8.30 10.60 -6.19
CA TRP A 85 8.81 11.64 -7.07
C TRP A 85 7.67 12.48 -7.69
N ILE A 86 6.61 11.85 -8.17
CA ILE A 86 5.44 12.56 -8.72
C ILE A 86 4.77 13.43 -7.64
N GLU A 87 4.66 12.93 -6.41
CA GLU A 87 4.01 13.65 -5.31
C GLU A 87 4.70 14.96 -4.91
N GLN A 88 6.01 15.09 -5.15
CA GLN A 88 6.75 16.34 -4.91
C GLN A 88 6.22 17.53 -5.71
N TYR A 89 5.53 17.27 -6.84
CA TYR A 89 4.95 18.33 -7.67
C TYR A 89 3.64 18.89 -7.12
N ASN A 90 3.13 18.30 -6.05
CA ASN A 90 1.83 18.61 -5.49
C ASN A 90 0.73 18.74 -6.57
N PHE A 91 0.67 17.76 -7.49
CA PHE A 91 -0.28 17.70 -8.61
C PHE A 91 -1.38 16.63 -8.44
N GLY A 92 -2.64 17.06 -8.30
CA GLY A 92 -3.82 16.20 -8.16
C GLY A 92 -4.48 15.76 -9.48
N GLY A 93 -3.84 16.02 -10.61
CA GLY A 93 -4.36 15.74 -11.96
C GLY A 93 -4.97 16.96 -12.64
N PHE A 94 -5.09 16.89 -13.97
CA PHE A 94 -5.85 17.90 -14.73
C PHE A 94 -7.35 17.57 -14.66
N PRO A 95 -8.24 18.58 -14.63
CA PRO A 95 -9.67 18.35 -14.79
C PRO A 95 -9.97 17.54 -16.06
N GLY A 96 -10.78 16.50 -15.93
CA GLY A 96 -11.09 15.53 -16.98
C GLY A 96 -10.06 14.38 -17.12
N SER A 97 -9.02 14.32 -16.28
CA SER A 97 -8.01 13.25 -16.29
C SER A 97 -8.42 12.07 -15.41
N HIS A 98 -9.54 11.41 -15.76
CA HIS A 98 -10.18 10.38 -14.94
C HIS A 98 -9.30 9.19 -14.52
N ASP A 99 -8.28 8.87 -15.32
CA ASP A 99 -7.36 7.76 -15.04
C ASP A 99 -6.23 8.14 -14.07
N TYR A 100 -5.99 9.44 -13.84
CA TYR A 100 -4.87 9.92 -13.03
C TYR A 100 -4.94 9.49 -11.55
N PRO A 101 -6.08 9.60 -10.84
CA PRO A 101 -6.12 9.31 -9.41
C PRO A 101 -5.71 7.87 -9.08
N GLN A 102 -6.24 6.88 -9.81
CA GLN A 102 -5.87 5.47 -9.58
C GLN A 102 -4.51 5.10 -10.18
N PHE A 103 -4.04 5.81 -11.21
CA PHE A 103 -2.67 5.68 -11.69
C PHE A 103 -1.68 6.03 -10.57
N LEU A 104 -1.80 7.22 -9.99
CA LEU A 104 -0.90 7.67 -8.93
C LEU A 104 -1.02 6.77 -7.70
N ARG A 105 -2.25 6.38 -7.33
CA ARG A 105 -2.45 5.52 -6.16
C ARG A 105 -1.82 4.14 -6.28
N ARG A 106 -1.79 3.56 -7.48
CA ARG A 106 -1.05 2.30 -7.71
C ARG A 106 0.46 2.49 -7.63
N MET A 107 0.94 3.64 -8.11
CA MET A 107 2.36 3.99 -8.09
C MET A 107 2.88 4.08 -6.64
N ASN A 108 2.21 4.86 -5.78
CA ASN A 108 2.61 5.04 -4.38
C ASN A 108 2.06 3.98 -3.41
N GLY A 109 1.23 3.05 -3.88
CA GLY A 109 0.43 2.17 -3.02
C GLY A 109 1.15 0.95 -2.46
N LEU A 110 2.33 0.58 -2.99
CA LEU A 110 3.06 -0.65 -2.61
C LEU A 110 2.22 -1.95 -2.70
N GLY A 111 1.14 -1.95 -3.49
CA GLY A 111 0.15 -3.03 -3.48
C GLY A 111 0.73 -4.39 -3.84
N HIS A 112 1.58 -4.45 -4.87
CA HIS A 112 2.26 -5.68 -5.24
C HIS A 112 3.33 -6.11 -4.21
N CYS A 113 4.03 -5.17 -3.57
CA CYS A 113 4.97 -5.47 -2.49
C CYS A 113 4.25 -6.15 -1.32
N VAL A 114 3.11 -5.58 -0.90
CA VAL A 114 2.28 -6.13 0.18
C VAL A 114 1.68 -7.46 -0.23
N GLY A 115 1.03 -7.53 -1.39
CA GLY A 115 0.38 -8.73 -1.88
C GLY A 115 1.33 -9.92 -2.00
N ALA A 116 2.55 -9.74 -2.51
CA ALA A 116 3.51 -10.84 -2.67
C ALA A 116 4.26 -11.18 -1.37
N SER A 117 4.46 -10.23 -0.46
CA SER A 117 5.19 -10.47 0.79
C SER A 117 4.39 -11.28 1.82
N LEU A 118 3.14 -11.62 1.53
CA LEU A 118 2.32 -12.53 2.33
C LEU A 118 2.72 -14.00 2.18
N TRP A 119 3.56 -14.35 1.19
CA TRP A 119 3.81 -15.74 0.80
C TRP A 119 5.29 -16.16 0.93
N PRO A 120 5.86 -16.22 2.14
CA PRO A 120 7.23 -16.69 2.26
C PRO A 120 7.36 -18.16 1.85
N LYS A 121 8.46 -18.49 1.16
CA LYS A 121 8.69 -19.83 0.58
C LYS A 121 8.90 -20.93 1.62
N GLU A 122 9.08 -20.55 2.88
CA GLU A 122 9.13 -21.47 4.01
C GLU A 122 7.74 -22.08 4.30
N GLN A 123 6.65 -21.34 4.02
CA GLN A 123 5.28 -21.76 4.29
C GLN A 123 4.46 -22.06 3.03
N PHE A 124 4.83 -21.49 1.87
CA PHE A 124 4.05 -21.59 0.64
C PHE A 124 4.93 -22.02 -0.54
N ASP A 125 4.49 -23.03 -1.30
CA ASP A 125 5.09 -23.37 -2.58
C ASP A 125 4.56 -22.42 -3.67
N GLU A 126 5.38 -21.46 -4.06
CA GLU A 126 5.07 -20.44 -5.07
C GLU A 126 4.58 -21.03 -6.40
N ARG A 127 5.07 -22.21 -6.79
CA ARG A 127 4.63 -22.87 -8.03
C ARG A 127 3.30 -23.61 -7.84
N GLY A 128 3.14 -24.27 -6.69
CA GLY A 128 1.91 -25.00 -6.35
C GLY A 128 0.71 -24.08 -6.17
N LEU A 129 0.93 -22.86 -5.67
CA LEU A 129 -0.11 -21.86 -5.37
C LEU A 129 -0.04 -20.63 -6.28
N PHE A 130 0.57 -20.76 -7.46
CA PHE A 130 0.85 -19.61 -8.34
C PHE A 130 -0.40 -18.81 -8.69
N LEU A 131 -1.53 -19.49 -8.96
CA LEU A 131 -2.77 -18.85 -9.37
C LEU A 131 -3.43 -18.10 -8.22
N GLU A 132 -3.42 -18.68 -7.02
CA GLU A 132 -3.93 -18.11 -5.79
C GLU A 132 -3.09 -16.90 -5.38
N ILE A 133 -1.77 -17.03 -5.39
CA ILE A 133 -0.83 -15.94 -5.08
C ILE A 133 -1.00 -14.79 -6.06
N THR A 134 -1.04 -15.06 -7.37
CA THR A 134 -1.23 -14.02 -8.39
C THR A 134 -2.59 -13.32 -8.22
N SER A 135 -3.64 -14.10 -7.97
CA SER A 135 -4.99 -13.56 -7.74
C SER A 135 -5.06 -12.73 -6.46
N ALA A 136 -4.34 -13.14 -5.41
CA ALA A 136 -4.27 -12.41 -4.16
C ALA A 136 -3.49 -11.11 -4.33
N ILE A 137 -2.38 -11.10 -5.07
CA ILE A 137 -1.66 -9.86 -5.41
C ILE A 137 -2.58 -8.87 -6.10
N ALA A 138 -3.32 -9.31 -7.13
CA ALA A 138 -4.21 -8.43 -7.91
C ALA A 138 -5.39 -7.87 -7.10
N GLN A 139 -6.01 -8.68 -6.22
CA GLN A 139 -7.14 -8.21 -5.40
C GLN A 139 -6.67 -7.41 -4.17
N MET A 140 -5.58 -7.84 -3.52
CA MET A 140 -5.04 -7.21 -2.33
C MET A 140 -4.44 -5.85 -2.62
N GLU A 141 -3.87 -5.62 -3.81
CA GLU A 141 -3.39 -4.31 -4.26
C GLU A 141 -4.46 -3.23 -4.01
N ASN A 142 -5.65 -3.43 -4.56
CA ASN A 142 -6.74 -2.49 -4.45
C ASN A 142 -7.37 -2.47 -3.05
N TRP A 143 -7.61 -3.65 -2.45
CA TRP A 143 -8.21 -3.73 -1.13
C TRP A 143 -7.41 -2.95 -0.08
N MET A 144 -6.09 -3.17 -0.07
CA MET A 144 -5.21 -2.58 0.93
C MET A 144 -5.10 -1.05 0.80
N VAL A 145 -4.94 -0.55 -0.42
CA VAL A 145 -4.82 0.90 -0.64
C VAL A 145 -6.13 1.61 -0.33
N TRP A 146 -7.28 1.07 -0.75
CA TRP A 146 -8.59 1.70 -0.50
C TRP A 146 -9.00 1.65 0.96
N VAL A 147 -8.71 0.55 1.67
CA VAL A 147 -8.91 0.50 3.13
C VAL A 147 -8.05 1.56 3.82
N ASN A 148 -6.80 1.72 3.40
CA ASN A 148 -5.95 2.78 3.95
C ASN A 148 -6.52 4.17 3.65
N ASP A 149 -6.90 4.49 2.41
CA ASP A 149 -7.51 5.78 2.04
C ASP A 149 -8.79 6.06 2.86
N LEU A 150 -9.62 5.04 3.10
CA LEU A 150 -10.85 5.18 3.88
C LEU A 150 -10.55 5.45 5.36
N MET A 151 -9.60 4.71 5.93
CA MET A 151 -9.23 4.81 7.35
C MET A 151 -8.36 6.04 7.63
N SER A 152 -7.63 6.55 6.63
CA SER A 152 -6.80 7.76 6.72
C SER A 152 -7.57 9.03 6.40
N PHE A 153 -8.74 8.94 5.76
CA PHE A 153 -9.57 10.09 5.40
C PHE A 153 -9.76 11.08 6.57
N TYR A 154 -9.94 10.58 7.79
CA TYR A 154 -10.08 11.42 8.98
C TYR A 154 -8.84 12.28 9.26
N LYS A 155 -7.64 11.68 9.27
CA LYS A 155 -6.41 12.43 9.53
C LYS A 155 -6.10 13.42 8.39
N GLU A 156 -6.46 13.07 7.16
CA GLU A 156 -6.16 13.82 5.92
C GLU A 156 -7.12 14.98 5.65
N PHE A 157 -8.28 14.98 6.32
CA PHE A 157 -9.36 15.91 6.03
C PHE A 157 -8.91 17.38 6.12
N ASP A 158 -8.16 17.71 7.17
CA ASP A 158 -7.66 19.07 7.45
C ASP A 158 -6.11 19.18 7.37
N ASP A 159 -5.41 18.17 6.84
CA ASP A 159 -3.95 18.20 6.76
C ASP A 159 -3.48 18.95 5.49
N GLU A 160 -2.77 20.07 5.67
CA GLU A 160 -2.16 20.87 4.59
C GLU A 160 -1.04 20.13 3.84
N ARG A 161 -0.48 19.05 4.40
CA ARG A 161 0.51 18.20 3.72
C ARG A 161 -0.14 17.11 2.86
N ASP A 162 -1.28 16.58 3.30
CA ASP A 162 -2.01 15.53 2.57
C ASP A 162 -3.01 16.14 1.58
N GLN A 163 -2.58 17.10 0.77
CA GLN A 163 -3.45 17.77 -0.23
C GLN A 163 -3.69 16.90 -1.46
N ILE A 164 -2.94 15.80 -1.61
CA ILE A 164 -3.02 14.87 -2.73
C ILE A 164 -3.23 13.48 -2.16
N SER A 165 -4.48 13.21 -1.83
CA SER A 165 -4.94 11.86 -1.55
C SER A 165 -5.79 11.37 -2.71
N LEU A 166 -6.07 10.06 -2.75
CA LEU A 166 -6.93 9.48 -3.79
C LEU A 166 -8.27 10.22 -3.86
N VAL A 167 -8.88 10.51 -2.71
CA VAL A 167 -10.19 11.18 -2.62
C VAL A 167 -10.11 12.63 -3.13
N LYS A 168 -9.09 13.40 -2.73
CA LYS A 168 -8.91 14.78 -3.21
C LYS A 168 -8.58 14.83 -4.70
N ASN A 169 -7.84 13.85 -5.22
CA ASN A 169 -7.54 13.73 -6.63
C ASN A 169 -8.77 13.39 -7.47
N TYR A 170 -9.70 12.56 -6.94
CA TYR A 170 -10.99 12.34 -7.59
C TYR A 170 -11.78 13.65 -7.73
N VAL A 171 -11.83 14.49 -6.69
CA VAL A 171 -12.50 15.80 -6.76
C VAL A 171 -11.96 16.65 -7.91
N VAL A 172 -10.64 16.73 -8.04
CA VAL A 172 -9.98 17.57 -9.06
C VAL A 172 -10.10 16.96 -10.45
N SER A 173 -9.78 15.68 -10.60
CA SER A 173 -9.66 15.01 -11.89
C SER A 173 -11.02 14.62 -12.49
N ASP A 174 -11.98 14.20 -11.64
CA ASP A 174 -13.32 13.80 -12.08
C ASP A 174 -14.34 14.94 -12.02
N GLU A 175 -13.94 16.10 -11.47
CA GLU A 175 -14.79 17.29 -11.35
C GLU A 175 -16.07 17.03 -10.52
N ILE A 176 -15.94 16.20 -9.48
CA ILE A 176 -17.01 15.80 -8.57
C ILE A 176 -16.85 16.40 -7.18
N THR A 177 -17.90 16.34 -6.37
CA THR A 177 -17.83 16.78 -4.97
C THR A 177 -17.01 15.83 -4.10
N LEU A 178 -16.49 16.32 -2.97
CA LEU A 178 -15.79 15.49 -1.99
C LEU A 178 -16.65 14.33 -1.46
N HIS A 179 -17.96 14.55 -1.37
CA HIS A 179 -18.89 13.51 -0.95
C HIS A 179 -19.01 12.39 -1.98
N GLU A 180 -19.16 12.73 -3.27
CA GLU A 180 -19.19 11.74 -4.36
C GLU A 180 -17.87 10.97 -4.46
N ALA A 181 -16.73 11.66 -4.26
CA ALA A 181 -15.42 11.01 -4.20
C ALA A 181 -15.30 10.00 -3.04
N LEU A 182 -15.80 10.35 -1.85
CA LEU A 182 -15.84 9.43 -0.71
C LEU A 182 -16.83 8.27 -0.92
N GLU A 183 -17.98 8.54 -1.55
CA GLU A 183 -18.95 7.49 -1.91
C GLU A 183 -18.32 6.50 -2.90
N LYS A 184 -17.61 7.00 -3.91
CA LYS A 184 -16.85 6.18 -4.85
C LYS A 184 -15.84 5.27 -4.14
N LEU A 185 -15.00 5.83 -3.27
CA LEU A 185 -14.04 5.05 -2.47
C LEU A 185 -14.74 3.98 -1.64
N THR A 186 -15.87 4.32 -1.01
CA THR A 186 -16.62 3.39 -0.16
C THR A 186 -17.20 2.24 -0.97
N GLN A 187 -17.79 2.52 -2.15
CA GLN A 187 -18.31 1.48 -3.05
C GLN A 187 -17.21 0.53 -3.52
N ASP A 188 -16.06 1.07 -3.93
CA ASP A 188 -14.90 0.31 -4.38
C ASP A 188 -14.34 -0.58 -3.24
N THR A 189 -14.22 -0.02 -2.02
CA THR A 189 -13.73 -0.74 -0.82
C THR A 189 -14.67 -1.89 -0.41
N LEU A 190 -15.98 -1.65 -0.37
CA LEU A 190 -16.98 -2.65 -0.01
C LEU A 190 -17.04 -3.77 -1.04
N HIS A 191 -17.01 -3.42 -2.33
CA HIS A 191 -16.98 -4.40 -3.41
C HIS A 191 -15.72 -5.27 -3.30
N SER A 192 -14.55 -4.66 -3.15
CA SER A 192 -13.27 -5.37 -2.98
C SER A 192 -13.32 -6.35 -1.80
N SER A 193 -13.81 -5.89 -0.64
CA SER A 193 -13.94 -6.73 0.57
C SER A 193 -14.86 -7.93 0.34
N LYS A 194 -15.98 -7.74 -0.36
CA LYS A 194 -16.91 -8.83 -0.71
C LYS A 194 -16.26 -9.84 -1.65
N GLN A 195 -15.53 -9.37 -2.66
CA GLN A 195 -14.88 -10.24 -3.65
C GLN A 195 -13.72 -11.02 -3.04
N MET A 196 -12.95 -10.42 -2.13
CA MET A 196 -11.90 -11.11 -1.37
C MET A 196 -12.45 -12.36 -0.66
N VAL A 197 -13.55 -12.23 0.09
CA VAL A 197 -14.17 -13.38 0.77
C VAL A 197 -14.73 -14.38 -0.26
N ALA A 198 -15.43 -13.89 -1.29
CA ALA A 198 -16.07 -14.76 -2.27
C ALA A 198 -15.07 -15.61 -3.06
N VAL A 199 -13.89 -15.08 -3.39
CA VAL A 199 -12.89 -15.76 -4.22
C VAL A 199 -12.06 -16.75 -3.40
N PHE A 200 -11.71 -16.41 -2.16
CA PHE A 200 -10.75 -17.19 -1.37
C PHE A 200 -11.38 -18.13 -0.34
N SER A 201 -12.66 -17.98 0.00
CA SER A 201 -13.33 -18.79 1.05
C SER A 201 -13.35 -20.30 0.79
N ASP A 202 -13.30 -20.73 -0.47
CA ASP A 202 -13.31 -22.14 -0.89
C ASP A 202 -11.94 -22.61 -1.43
N LYS A 203 -10.89 -21.79 -1.28
CA LYS A 203 -9.52 -22.09 -1.74
C LYS A 203 -8.71 -22.76 -0.63
N ASP A 204 -7.41 -22.90 -0.87
CA ASP A 204 -6.48 -23.46 0.12
C ASP A 204 -6.68 -22.77 1.49
N PRO A 205 -6.97 -23.53 2.57
CA PRO A 205 -7.26 -22.95 3.87
C PRO A 205 -6.13 -22.09 4.45
N GLN A 206 -4.86 -22.41 4.13
CA GLN A 206 -3.71 -21.64 4.57
C GLN A 206 -3.60 -20.31 3.82
N VAL A 207 -4.01 -20.28 2.54
CA VAL A 207 -4.14 -19.05 1.74
C VAL A 207 -5.22 -18.15 2.33
N MET A 208 -6.42 -18.70 2.58
CA MET A 208 -7.53 -17.93 3.16
C MET A 208 -7.18 -17.40 4.56
N ASP A 209 -6.58 -18.23 5.43
CA ASP A 209 -6.17 -17.83 6.78
C ASP A 209 -5.13 -16.69 6.76
N THR A 210 -4.19 -16.71 5.82
CA THR A 210 -3.23 -15.61 5.62
C THR A 210 -3.93 -14.32 5.20
N ILE A 211 -4.83 -14.40 4.22
CA ILE A 211 -5.59 -13.25 3.70
C ILE A 211 -6.48 -12.66 4.79
N GLU A 212 -7.27 -13.48 5.47
CA GLU A 212 -8.18 -13.06 6.53
C GLU A 212 -7.42 -12.40 7.69
N CYS A 213 -6.33 -13.02 8.13
CA CYS A 213 -5.51 -12.45 9.19
C CYS A 213 -4.81 -11.15 8.76
N PHE A 214 -4.44 -11.00 7.49
CA PHE A 214 -3.94 -9.73 6.98
C PHE A 214 -5.02 -8.66 7.06
N MET A 215 -6.22 -8.93 6.54
CA MET A 215 -7.31 -7.95 6.53
C MET A 215 -7.67 -7.49 7.95
N HIS A 216 -7.88 -8.42 8.87
CA HIS A 216 -8.19 -8.11 10.27
C HIS A 216 -7.05 -7.38 10.97
N GLY A 217 -5.81 -7.83 10.77
CA GLY A 217 -4.63 -7.18 11.35
C GLY A 217 -4.42 -5.77 10.83
N TYR A 218 -4.66 -5.55 9.54
CA TYR A 218 -4.49 -4.24 8.89
C TYR A 218 -5.52 -3.22 9.39
N VAL A 219 -6.79 -3.63 9.54
CA VAL A 219 -7.83 -2.79 10.16
C VAL A 219 -7.52 -2.53 11.63
N THR A 220 -7.11 -3.56 12.37
CA THR A 220 -6.74 -3.40 13.80
C THR A 220 -5.60 -2.40 13.96
N TRP A 221 -4.58 -2.46 13.10
CA TRP A 221 -3.48 -1.49 13.13
C TRP A 221 -3.98 -0.05 12.92
N HIS A 222 -4.82 0.21 11.92
CA HIS A 222 -5.38 1.56 11.71
C HIS A 222 -6.18 2.06 12.91
N LEU A 223 -6.97 1.19 13.56
CA LEU A 223 -7.77 1.55 14.73
C LEU A 223 -6.93 1.82 15.98
N CYS A 224 -5.73 1.24 16.08
CA CYS A 224 -4.88 1.33 17.26
C CYS A 224 -3.71 2.31 17.11
N ASP A 225 -3.23 2.55 15.89
CA ASP A 225 -2.06 3.40 15.65
C ASP A 225 -2.43 4.89 15.77
N HIS A 226 -1.64 5.62 16.57
CA HIS A 226 -1.86 7.03 16.84
C HIS A 226 -1.79 7.91 15.57
N ARG A 227 -1.12 7.47 14.50
CA ARG A 227 -1.04 8.20 13.23
C ARG A 227 -2.43 8.51 12.66
N TYR A 228 -3.38 7.59 12.77
CA TYR A 228 -4.71 7.73 12.14
C TYR A 228 -5.73 8.48 13.00
N ARG A 229 -5.42 8.72 14.29
CA ARG A 229 -6.24 9.54 15.19
C ARG A 229 -7.70 9.06 15.34
N LEU A 230 -7.98 7.78 15.05
CA LEU A 230 -9.35 7.23 15.12
C LEU A 230 -9.90 7.15 16.55
N ASN A 231 -9.03 7.23 17.56
CA ASN A 231 -9.43 7.43 18.95
C ASN A 231 -10.21 8.74 19.15
N GLU A 232 -9.95 9.79 18.36
CA GLU A 232 -10.70 11.06 18.43
C GLU A 232 -12.15 10.88 17.98
N ILE A 233 -12.39 10.06 16.94
CA ILE A 233 -13.74 9.70 16.49
C ILE A 233 -14.46 8.92 17.58
N TYR A 234 -13.82 7.88 18.13
CA TYR A 234 -14.40 7.08 19.21
C TYR A 234 -14.84 7.93 20.39
N GLU A 235 -13.96 8.82 20.87
CA GLU A 235 -14.25 9.71 21.99
C GLU A 235 -15.43 10.66 21.72
N LYS A 236 -15.61 11.09 20.46
CA LYS A 236 -16.72 11.94 20.02
C LYS A 236 -18.06 11.20 19.93
N VAL A 237 -18.05 9.90 19.62
CA VAL A 237 -19.28 9.14 19.33
C VAL A 237 -19.70 8.15 20.43
N LYS A 238 -18.83 7.81 21.38
CA LYS A 238 -19.09 6.78 22.43
C LYS A 238 -20.36 6.99 23.28
N GLY A 239 -20.91 8.20 23.33
CA GLY A 239 -22.16 8.52 24.04
C GLY A 239 -23.41 8.58 23.15
N GLN A 240 -23.26 8.45 21.82
CA GLN A 240 -24.36 8.53 20.86
C GLN A 240 -25.13 7.20 20.81
N LYS A 241 -26.41 7.27 20.39
CA LYS A 241 -27.31 6.12 20.28
C LYS A 241 -27.68 5.75 18.84
N THR A 242 -26.97 6.31 17.87
CA THR A 242 -27.09 5.87 16.47
C THR A 242 -26.52 4.47 16.32
N GLU A 243 -27.09 3.67 15.42
CA GLU A 243 -26.68 2.28 15.21
C GLU A 243 -25.20 2.18 14.82
N ASP A 244 -24.74 3.03 13.90
CA ASP A 244 -23.36 3.03 13.40
C ASP A 244 -22.33 3.50 14.45
N ALA A 245 -22.73 4.33 15.42
CA ALA A 245 -21.82 4.75 16.49
C ALA A 245 -21.62 3.66 17.56
N GLN A 246 -22.54 2.69 17.64
CA GLN A 246 -22.49 1.59 18.60
C GLN A 246 -21.77 0.35 18.07
N LYS A 247 -21.78 0.14 16.75
CA LYS A 247 -21.05 -0.94 16.07
C LYS A 247 -19.56 -0.61 15.99
#